data_AF-A0AAV5D497-F1
#
_entry.id   AF-A0AAV5D497-F1
#
_cell.length_a   1.000
_cell.length_b   1.000
_cell.length_c   1.000
_cell.angle_alpha   90.00
_cell.angle_beta   90.00
_cell.angle_gamma   90.00
#
_symmetry.space_group_name_H-M   'P 1'
#
loop_
_entity.id
_entity.type
_entity.pdbx_description
1 polymer ?
#
loop_
_entity_poly.entity_id
_entity_poly.type
_entity_poly.pdbx_seq_one_letter_code
_entity_poly.pdbx_strand_id
1 'polypeptide(L)'
;MESTGCFSGVVIGAAAEEDAAARQREWEEAADAVAYDSCTRPPPIVVVCGPGNSGKSAFSRLLLNTLLQRYHKVGYLDIDVGQPEFTPPGFVSLHVLEEQTKDFTVLYLRNPKSCSYSRCYFFGDVCAKRNPKLLLAFIFGLYEYFLKEFYFCNYVDDPEKSAIPLVINTSGWVKGET
;
A
#
# COMPACT_ATOMS: atom_id res chain seq x y z
N MET A 1 -42.94 -31.32 37.31
CA MET A 1 -43.04 -31.06 35.86
C MET A 1 -42.10 -29.93 35.56
N GLU A 2 -41.06 -30.26 34.82
CA GLU A 2 -39.96 -29.40 34.40
C GLU A 2 -40.44 -28.32 33.42
N SER A 3 -39.75 -27.18 33.40
CA SER A 3 -39.12 -26.69 32.16
C SER A 3 -38.16 -25.53 32.48
N THR A 4 -36.89 -25.86 32.64
CA THR A 4 -35.77 -24.91 32.59
C THR A 4 -35.50 -24.57 31.12
N GLY A 5 -35.82 -23.35 30.71
CA GLY A 5 -35.47 -22.84 29.37
C GLY A 5 -34.01 -22.39 29.33
N CYS A 6 -33.16 -23.16 28.65
CA CYS A 6 -31.78 -22.80 28.36
C CYS A 6 -31.74 -21.84 27.15
N PHE A 7 -31.42 -20.56 27.37
CA PHE A 7 -31.13 -19.61 26.29
C PHE A 7 -29.70 -19.86 25.79
N SER A 8 -29.54 -20.54 24.66
CA SER A 8 -28.26 -20.59 23.94
C SER A 8 -28.09 -19.30 23.14
N GLY A 9 -27.45 -18.29 23.74
CA GLY A 9 -26.94 -17.14 22.99
C GLY A 9 -25.78 -17.60 22.12
N VAL A 10 -25.96 -17.61 20.80
CA VAL A 10 -24.87 -17.87 19.85
C VAL A 10 -23.93 -16.67 19.91
N VAL A 11 -22.69 -16.92 20.32
CA VAL A 11 -21.59 -15.95 20.33
C VAL A 11 -21.13 -15.73 18.87
N ILE A 12 -21.88 -14.95 18.11
CA ILE A 12 -21.53 -14.62 16.71
C ILE A 12 -20.38 -13.60 16.66
N GLY A 13 -20.19 -12.81 17.73
CA GLY A 13 -19.17 -11.75 17.80
C GLY A 13 -17.75 -12.26 18.04
N ALA A 14 -17.54 -13.17 18.99
CA ALA A 14 -16.19 -13.56 19.40
C ALA A 14 -15.43 -14.33 18.32
N ALA A 15 -16.10 -15.21 17.56
CA ALA A 15 -15.47 -15.95 16.46
C ALA A 15 -15.06 -15.03 15.31
N ALA A 16 -15.89 -14.04 14.97
CA ALA A 16 -15.58 -13.06 13.93
C ALA A 16 -14.43 -12.11 14.36
N GLU A 17 -14.36 -11.76 15.64
CA GLU A 17 -13.23 -10.99 16.20
C GLU A 17 -11.93 -11.81 16.22
N GLU A 18 -12.01 -13.10 16.53
CA GLU A 18 -10.86 -14.01 16.52
C GLU A 18 -10.32 -14.23 15.09
N ASP A 19 -11.20 -14.44 14.11
CA ASP A 19 -10.84 -14.53 12.69
C ASP A 19 -10.23 -13.22 12.15
N ALA A 20 -10.75 -12.07 12.58
CA ALA A 20 -10.20 -10.77 12.21
C ALA A 20 -8.82 -10.54 12.84
N ALA A 21 -8.64 -10.93 14.10
CA ALA A 21 -7.36 -10.85 14.81
C ALA A 21 -6.30 -11.79 14.21
N ALA A 22 -6.70 -13.01 13.82
CA ALA A 22 -5.82 -13.95 13.13
C ALA A 22 -5.34 -13.39 11.78
N ARG A 23 -6.25 -12.87 10.96
CA ARG A 23 -5.92 -12.21 9.69
C ARG A 23 -4.98 -11.02 9.88
N GLN A 24 -5.20 -10.22 10.92
CA GLN A 24 -4.34 -9.08 11.22
C GLN A 24 -2.92 -9.53 11.56
N ARG A 25 -2.75 -10.61 12.35
CA ARG A 25 -1.43 -11.17 12.66
C ARG A 25 -0.73 -11.69 11.41
N GLU A 26 -1.43 -12.43 10.55
CA GLU A 26 -0.84 -12.91 9.28
C GLU A 26 -0.36 -11.77 8.40
N TRP A 27 -1.08 -10.65 8.37
CA TRP A 27 -0.69 -9.45 7.62
C TRP A 27 0.52 -8.75 8.23
N GLU A 28 0.59 -8.66 9.56
CA GLU A 28 1.75 -8.11 10.27
C GLU A 28 3.00 -8.95 10.02
N GLU A 29 2.89 -10.28 10.14
CA GLU A 29 3.98 -11.22 9.85
C GLU A 29 4.46 -11.12 8.40
N ALA A 30 3.53 -11.02 7.44
CA ALA A 30 3.87 -10.84 6.02
C ALA A 30 4.57 -9.49 5.76
N ALA A 31 4.09 -8.40 6.37
CA ALA A 31 4.70 -7.09 6.24
C ALA A 31 6.11 -7.06 6.85
N ASP A 32 6.29 -7.68 8.03
CA ASP A 32 7.59 -7.79 8.70
C ASP A 32 8.56 -8.64 7.90
N ALA A 33 8.12 -9.76 7.32
CA ALA A 33 8.94 -10.59 6.44
C ALA A 33 9.45 -9.78 5.24
N VAL A 34 8.57 -9.00 4.61
CA VAL A 34 8.95 -8.13 3.47
C VAL A 34 9.91 -7.03 3.89
N ALA A 35 9.71 -6.43 5.06
CA ALA A 35 10.51 -5.29 5.51
C ALA A 35 11.89 -5.72 6.08
N TYR A 36 11.95 -6.81 6.86
CA TYR A 36 13.10 -7.13 7.71
C TYR A 36 13.88 -8.40 7.33
N ASP A 37 13.43 -9.19 6.36
CA ASP A 37 14.19 -10.38 5.95
C ASP A 37 15.62 -10.03 5.46
N SER A 38 16.56 -10.95 5.64
CA SER A 38 18.01 -10.68 5.59
C SER A 38 18.54 -10.31 4.18
N CYS A 39 17.69 -10.38 3.15
CA CYS A 39 18.02 -10.16 1.74
C CYS A 39 17.55 -8.81 1.16
N THR A 40 17.13 -7.83 1.95
CA THR A 40 16.52 -6.57 1.45
C THR A 40 17.50 -5.55 0.84
N ARG A 41 18.59 -6.01 0.22
CA ARG A 41 19.46 -5.18 -0.64
C ARG A 41 19.48 -5.77 -2.05
N PRO A 42 18.96 -5.06 -3.07
CA PRO A 42 18.33 -3.74 -2.97
C PRO A 42 16.99 -3.77 -2.21
N PRO A 43 16.48 -2.63 -1.73
CA PRO A 43 15.21 -2.55 -1.03
C PRO A 43 14.06 -3.14 -1.85
N PRO A 44 13.02 -3.68 -1.19
CA PRO A 44 11.94 -4.38 -1.88
C PRO A 44 11.07 -3.43 -2.71
N ILE A 45 10.62 -3.93 -3.87
CA ILE A 45 9.51 -3.37 -4.66
C ILE A 45 8.36 -4.37 -4.58
N VAL A 46 7.24 -3.96 -4.00
CA VAL A 46 6.15 -4.86 -3.61
C VAL A 46 4.86 -4.43 -4.29
N VAL A 47 4.18 -5.37 -4.94
CA VAL A 47 2.88 -5.15 -5.56
C VAL A 47 1.80 -5.79 -4.70
N VAL A 48 0.82 -5.00 -4.29
CA VAL A 48 -0.36 -5.48 -3.55
C VAL A 48 -1.52 -5.58 -4.53
N CYS A 49 -1.88 -6.82 -4.88
CA CYS A 49 -2.93 -7.12 -5.86
C CYS A 49 -3.96 -8.12 -5.33
N GLY A 50 -5.11 -8.20 -6.01
CA GLY A 50 -6.26 -8.98 -5.56
C GLY A 50 -7.62 -8.35 -5.92
N PRO A 51 -8.74 -9.07 -5.68
CA PRO A 51 -10.07 -8.62 -6.08
C PRO A 51 -10.51 -7.34 -5.35
N GLY A 52 -11.54 -6.68 -5.88
CA GLY A 52 -12.20 -5.56 -5.18
C GLY A 52 -12.61 -5.95 -3.76
N ASN A 53 -12.50 -5.00 -2.82
CA ASN A 53 -12.85 -5.18 -1.40
C ASN A 53 -12.09 -6.30 -0.65
N SER A 54 -10.96 -6.80 -1.16
CA SER A 54 -10.12 -7.78 -0.44
C SER A 54 -9.20 -7.18 0.62
N GLY A 55 -9.25 -5.86 0.83
CA GLY A 55 -8.43 -5.17 1.83
C GLY A 55 -7.01 -4.76 1.37
N LYS A 56 -6.71 -4.81 0.05
CA LYS A 56 -5.41 -4.39 -0.53
C LYS A 56 -4.91 -3.06 0.00
N SER A 57 -5.71 -2.01 -0.12
CA SER A 57 -5.44 -0.69 0.44
C SER A 57 -5.02 -0.73 1.91
N ALA A 58 -5.73 -1.50 2.74
CA ALA A 58 -5.41 -1.63 4.15
C ALA A 58 -4.07 -2.34 4.37
N PHE A 59 -3.80 -3.41 3.63
CA PHE A 59 -2.51 -4.09 3.66
C PHE A 59 -1.36 -3.21 3.12
N SER A 60 -1.56 -2.50 2.00
CA SER A 60 -0.60 -1.54 1.44
C SER A 60 -0.23 -0.46 2.46
N ARG A 61 -1.20 -0.01 3.26
CA ARG A 61 -0.99 0.96 4.36
C ARG A 61 -0.21 0.36 5.53
N LEU A 62 -0.54 -0.88 5.92
CA LEU A 62 0.23 -1.62 6.94
C LEU A 62 1.68 -1.78 6.49
N LEU A 63 1.90 -2.32 5.30
CA LEU A 63 3.23 -2.55 4.73
C LEU A 63 4.03 -1.25 4.59
N LEU A 64 3.41 -0.17 4.11
CA LEU A 64 4.04 1.15 4.05
C LEU A 64 4.53 1.61 5.43
N ASN A 65 3.68 1.49 6.46
CA ASN A 65 4.05 1.89 7.83
C ASN A 65 5.18 1.01 8.38
N THR A 66 5.15 -0.30 8.15
CA THR A 66 6.22 -1.22 8.56
C THR A 66 7.54 -0.88 7.86
N LEU A 67 7.52 -0.58 6.55
CA LEU A 67 8.70 -0.16 5.82
C LEU A 67 9.26 1.17 6.34
N LEU A 68 8.39 2.14 6.68
CA LEU A 68 8.82 3.43 7.24
C LEU A 68 9.48 3.32 8.61
N GLN A 69 9.28 2.23 9.36
CA GLN A 69 10.01 1.97 10.61
C GLN A 69 11.47 1.52 10.37
N ARG A 70 11.80 1.11 9.13
CA ARG A 70 13.13 0.61 8.74
C ARG A 70 13.85 1.54 7.77
N TYR A 71 13.10 2.20 6.89
CA TYR A 71 13.61 3.06 5.84
C TYR A 71 13.15 4.50 6.07
N HIS A 72 14.07 5.47 5.95
CA HIS A 72 13.75 6.88 6.11
C HIS A 72 12.71 7.38 5.11
N LYS A 73 12.68 6.79 3.91
CA LYS A 73 11.71 7.09 2.86
C LYS A 73 11.18 5.82 2.23
N VAL A 74 9.92 5.85 1.80
CA VAL A 74 9.26 4.77 1.07
C VAL A 74 8.46 5.36 -0.08
N GLY A 75 8.62 4.80 -1.27
CA GLY A 75 7.76 5.10 -2.41
C GLY A 75 6.40 4.44 -2.28
N TYR A 76 5.34 5.13 -2.69
CA TYR A 76 3.99 4.59 -2.81
C TYR A 76 3.42 4.95 -4.19
N LEU A 77 3.22 3.94 -5.03
CA LEU A 77 2.63 4.06 -6.36
C LEU A 77 1.19 3.54 -6.30
N ASP A 78 0.22 4.45 -6.40
CA ASP A 78 -1.19 4.12 -6.45
C ASP A 78 -1.66 4.10 -7.91
N ILE A 79 -2.11 2.92 -8.36
CA ILE A 79 -2.65 2.72 -9.71
C ILE A 79 -4.16 2.46 -9.70
N ASP A 80 -4.83 2.64 -8.55
CA ASP A 80 -6.29 2.59 -8.47
C ASP A 80 -6.92 3.96 -8.78
N VAL A 81 -7.28 4.16 -10.05
CA VAL A 81 -7.98 5.37 -10.51
C VAL A 81 -9.40 5.51 -9.94
N GLY A 82 -10.00 4.44 -9.42
CA GLY A 82 -11.36 4.45 -8.89
C GLY A 82 -11.42 4.87 -7.43
N GLN A 83 -10.54 4.31 -6.61
CA GLN A 83 -10.44 4.57 -5.18
C GLN A 83 -8.99 4.81 -4.73
N PRO A 84 -8.35 5.90 -5.20
CA PRO A 84 -6.99 6.22 -4.80
C PRO A 84 -6.91 6.69 -3.34
N GLU A 85 -5.77 6.46 -2.71
CA GLU A 85 -5.52 6.76 -1.29
C GLU A 85 -5.17 8.24 -1.04
N PHE A 86 -4.46 8.89 -1.98
CA PHE A 86 -3.83 10.20 -1.76
C PHE A 86 -4.31 11.31 -2.70
N THR A 87 -5.05 10.96 -3.74
CA THR A 87 -5.51 11.88 -4.78
C THR A 87 -7.03 11.80 -4.95
N PRO A 88 -7.67 12.76 -5.63
CA PRO A 88 -9.03 12.56 -6.10
C PRO A 88 -9.13 11.35 -7.05
N PRO A 89 -10.33 10.79 -7.25
CA PRO A 89 -10.54 9.76 -8.27
C PRO A 89 -10.12 10.24 -9.66
N GLY A 90 -9.67 9.30 -10.48
CA GLY A 90 -9.19 9.53 -11.84
C GLY A 90 -7.70 9.89 -11.94
N PHE A 91 -6.92 9.63 -10.89
CA PHE A 91 -5.48 9.86 -10.88
C PHE A 91 -4.70 8.55 -10.69
N VAL A 92 -3.52 8.50 -11.30
CA VAL A 92 -2.44 7.58 -10.96
C VAL A 92 -1.36 8.40 -10.31
N SER A 93 -0.81 7.97 -9.18
CA SER A 93 0.10 8.81 -8.40
C SER A 93 1.28 8.05 -7.81
N LEU A 94 2.42 8.74 -7.75
CA LEU A 94 3.61 8.33 -7.04
C LEU A 94 3.88 9.33 -5.92
N HIS A 95 3.96 8.84 -4.70
CA HIS A 95 4.32 9.60 -3.50
C HIS A 95 5.62 9.05 -2.91
N VAL A 96 6.49 9.91 -2.40
CA VAL A 96 7.59 9.51 -1.51
C VAL A 96 7.27 10.03 -0.13
N LEU A 97 7.07 9.08 0.79
CA LEU A 97 6.70 9.33 2.16
C LEU A 97 7.91 9.14 3.06
N GLU A 98 8.01 9.98 4.08
CA GLU A 98 9.11 9.97 5.04
C GLU A 98 8.61 9.68 6.44
N GLU A 99 9.46 9.03 7.24
CA GLU A 99 9.18 8.76 8.65
C GLU A 99 9.00 10.07 9.42
N GLN A 100 7.86 10.22 10.11
CA GLN A 100 7.65 11.31 11.07
C GLN A 100 8.18 10.88 12.44
N THR A 101 8.72 11.83 13.19
CA THR A 101 9.09 11.63 14.60
C THR A 101 7.93 10.98 15.37
N LYS A 102 8.28 10.03 16.25
CA LYS A 102 7.41 9.08 16.97
C LYS A 102 6.20 9.66 17.72
N ASP A 103 6.07 10.97 17.78
CA ASP A 103 5.04 11.69 18.53
C ASP A 103 3.69 11.76 17.81
N PHE A 104 3.60 11.36 16.54
CA PHE A 104 2.37 11.42 15.75
C PHE A 104 1.92 10.06 15.24
N THR A 105 1.38 9.24 16.14
CA THR A 105 0.78 7.92 15.87
C THR A 105 -0.59 8.03 15.17
N VAL A 106 -0.76 8.95 14.22
CA VAL A 106 -2.05 9.18 13.56
C VAL A 106 -1.86 9.45 12.07
N LEU A 107 -2.13 8.41 11.28
CA LEU A 107 -2.53 8.44 9.87
C LEU A 107 -1.64 9.31 8.94
N TYR A 108 -0.48 8.75 8.55
CA TYR A 108 0.44 9.30 7.54
C TYR A 108 -0.24 9.81 6.26
N LEU A 109 -1.42 9.26 5.93
CA LEU A 109 -2.20 9.53 4.71
C LEU A 109 -2.83 10.92 4.65
N ARG A 110 -2.94 11.63 5.79
CA ARG A 110 -3.62 12.94 5.87
C ARG A 110 -2.71 14.11 6.21
N ASN A 111 -1.41 13.89 6.40
CA ASN A 111 -0.50 14.96 6.80
C ASN A 111 0.46 15.33 5.64
N PRO A 112 0.27 16.50 4.98
CA PRO A 112 1.10 16.93 3.86
C PRO A 112 2.59 17.03 4.19
N LYS A 113 2.93 17.18 5.48
CA LYS A 113 4.31 17.29 5.97
C LYS A 113 5.11 15.99 5.89
N SER A 114 4.46 14.84 5.67
CA SER A 114 5.12 13.53 5.60
C SER A 114 5.52 13.12 4.18
N CYS A 115 5.12 13.91 3.17
CA CYS A 115 5.31 13.59 1.77
C CYS A 115 6.34 14.56 1.18
N SER A 116 7.57 14.09 0.97
CA SER A 116 8.62 14.93 0.39
C SER A 116 8.53 15.06 -1.13
N TYR A 117 7.86 14.11 -1.78
CA TYR A 117 7.69 14.12 -3.22
C TYR A 117 6.32 13.59 -3.63
N SER A 118 5.71 14.22 -4.64
CA SER A 118 4.45 13.76 -5.23
C SER A 118 4.44 14.05 -6.74
N ARG A 119 4.13 13.05 -7.55
CA ARG A 119 3.86 13.19 -8.98
C ARG A 119 2.65 12.37 -9.37
N CYS A 120 1.72 12.98 -10.08
CA CYS A 120 0.47 12.33 -10.47
C CYS A 120 0.13 12.62 -11.92
N TYR A 121 -0.54 11.67 -12.57
CA TYR A 121 -1.13 11.86 -13.89
C TYR A 121 -2.65 11.77 -13.78
N PHE A 122 -3.35 12.75 -14.37
CA PHE A 122 -4.80 12.76 -14.46
C PHE A 122 -5.25 11.86 -15.62
N PHE A 123 -5.82 10.71 -15.29
CA PHE A 123 -6.38 9.75 -16.25
C PHE A 123 -7.72 10.21 -16.82
N GLY A 124 -8.48 11.01 -16.07
CA GLY A 124 -9.74 11.60 -16.55
C GLY A 124 -10.96 10.68 -16.46
N ASP A 125 -10.80 9.47 -15.93
CA ASP A 125 -11.89 8.51 -15.72
C ASP A 125 -11.60 7.69 -14.46
N VAL A 126 -12.63 7.17 -13.79
CA VAL A 126 -12.49 6.24 -12.65
C VAL A 126 -12.46 4.78 -13.10
N CYS A 127 -12.73 4.53 -14.39
CA CYS A 127 -12.75 3.21 -14.98
C CYS A 127 -11.48 2.98 -15.81
N ALA A 128 -10.55 2.17 -15.26
CA ALA A 128 -9.32 1.77 -15.94
C ALA A 128 -9.53 1.22 -17.36
N LYS A 129 -10.68 0.56 -17.61
CA LYS A 129 -11.06 0.01 -18.91
C LYS A 129 -11.27 1.06 -20.00
N ARG A 130 -11.53 2.33 -19.63
CA ARG A 130 -11.79 3.40 -20.60
C ARG A 130 -10.66 3.56 -21.61
N ASN A 131 -9.42 3.49 -21.14
CA ASN A 131 -8.22 3.58 -21.97
C ASN A 131 -7.03 2.86 -21.30
N PRO A 132 -6.96 1.52 -21.38
CA PRO A 132 -5.92 0.75 -20.70
C PRO A 132 -4.50 1.08 -21.19
N LYS A 133 -4.34 1.48 -22.46
CA LYS A 133 -3.05 1.89 -23.02
C LYS A 133 -2.52 3.16 -22.37
N LEU A 134 -3.38 4.16 -22.22
CA LEU A 134 -3.02 5.41 -21.55
C LEU A 134 -2.71 5.18 -20.06
N LEU A 135 -3.52 4.34 -19.39
CA LEU A 135 -3.29 3.97 -18.00
C LEU A 135 -1.92 3.30 -17.83
N LEU A 136 -1.60 2.31 -18.67
CA LEU A 136 -0.29 1.66 -18.66
C LEU A 136 0.85 2.64 -18.93
N ALA A 137 0.69 3.57 -19.88
CA ALA A 137 1.70 4.59 -20.14
C ALA A 137 1.97 5.48 -18.91
N PHE A 138 0.92 5.84 -18.15
CA PHE A 138 1.08 6.60 -16.90
C PHE A 138 1.76 5.78 -15.81
N ILE A 139 1.37 4.51 -15.64
CA ILE A 139 1.97 3.61 -14.67
C ILE A 139 3.46 3.42 -14.97
N PHE A 140 3.81 3.09 -16.22
CA PHE A 140 5.21 2.92 -16.62
C PHE A 140 6.00 4.22 -16.49
N GLY A 141 5.44 5.36 -16.89
CA GLY A 141 6.11 6.66 -16.73
C GLY A 141 6.44 7.00 -15.27
N LEU A 142 5.52 6.74 -14.34
CA LEU A 142 5.77 6.93 -12.90
C LEU A 142 6.76 5.91 -12.34
N TYR A 143 6.66 4.65 -12.76
CA TYR A 143 7.54 3.57 -12.30
C TYR A 143 8.98 3.76 -12.80
N GLU A 144 9.18 4.05 -14.08
CA GLU A 144 10.50 4.35 -14.66
C GLU A 144 11.13 5.57 -14.00
N TYR A 145 10.32 6.61 -13.75
CA TYR A 145 10.77 7.77 -13.01
C TYR A 145 11.21 7.41 -11.58
N PHE A 146 10.42 6.59 -10.87
CA PHE A 146 10.80 6.11 -9.55
C PHE A 146 12.14 5.38 -9.58
N LEU A 147 12.30 4.43 -10.51
CA LEU A 147 13.51 3.65 -10.63
C LEU A 147 14.73 4.54 -10.87
N LYS A 148 14.60 5.50 -11.78
CA LYS A 148 15.69 6.42 -12.11
C LYS A 148 16.10 7.29 -10.93
N GLU A 149 15.15 7.94 -10.26
CA GLU A 149 15.46 8.98 -9.28
C GLU A 149 15.70 8.43 -7.86
N PHE A 150 15.07 7.29 -7.51
CA PHE A 150 15.04 6.81 -6.13
C PHE A 150 15.55 5.38 -5.93
N TYR A 151 15.72 4.59 -6.99
CA TYR A 151 16.11 3.17 -6.87
C TYR A 151 17.51 2.87 -7.42
N PHE A 152 17.84 3.38 -8.60
CA PHE A 152 19.13 3.16 -9.26
C PHE A 152 20.14 4.29 -9.07
N CYS A 153 19.75 5.41 -8.45
CA CYS A 153 20.64 6.53 -8.12
C CYS A 153 21.63 6.19 -6.99
N ASN A 154 22.44 5.15 -7.19
CA ASN A 154 23.62 4.85 -6.39
C ASN A 154 24.73 5.83 -6.81
N TYR A 155 24.73 7.05 -6.27
CA TYR A 155 25.98 7.80 -6.20
C TYR A 155 26.85 7.07 -5.20
N VAL A 156 27.96 6.51 -5.69
CA VAL A 156 28.87 5.61 -4.96
C VAL A 156 29.43 6.24 -3.66
N ASP A 157 29.26 7.56 -3.46
CA ASP A 157 29.82 8.32 -2.36
C ASP A 157 28.79 9.09 -1.48
N ASP A 158 27.47 8.91 -1.69
CA ASP A 158 26.45 9.61 -0.88
C ASP A 158 25.64 8.62 -0.01
N PRO A 159 26.01 8.43 1.28
CA PRO A 159 25.27 7.57 2.20
C PRO A 159 23.84 8.05 2.48
N GLU A 160 23.48 9.29 2.14
CA GLU A 160 22.10 9.79 2.25
C GLU A 160 21.20 9.35 1.08
N LYS A 161 21.79 8.93 -0.06
CA LYS A 161 21.06 8.48 -1.26
C LYS A 161 21.06 6.97 -1.42
N SER A 162 20.70 6.27 -0.35
CA SER A 162 20.36 4.85 -0.46
C SER A 162 19.06 4.67 -1.25
N ALA A 163 19.00 3.62 -2.07
CA ALA A 163 17.76 3.21 -2.73
C ALA A 163 16.63 3.08 -1.69
N ILE A 164 15.40 3.36 -2.10
CA ILE A 164 14.22 3.28 -1.22
C ILE A 164 13.26 2.18 -1.70
N PRO A 165 12.52 1.53 -0.78
CA PRO A 165 11.51 0.54 -1.17
C PRO A 165 10.30 1.21 -1.85
N LEU A 166 9.52 0.42 -2.59
CA LEU A 166 8.30 0.86 -3.27
C LEU A 166 7.13 -0.07 -2.94
N VAL A 167 6.00 0.50 -2.52
CA VAL A 167 4.71 -0.19 -2.43
C VAL A 167 3.85 0.23 -3.61
N ILE A 168 3.35 -0.75 -4.37
CA ILE A 168 2.47 -0.54 -5.52
C ILE A 168 1.07 -1.06 -5.16
N ASN A 169 0.11 -0.15 -4.99
CA ASN A 169 -1.28 -0.49 -4.71
C ASN A 169 -2.06 -0.63 -6.03
N THR A 170 -2.64 -1.81 -6.28
CA THR A 170 -3.40 -2.03 -7.51
C THR A 170 -4.90 -1.97 -7.31
N SER A 171 -5.61 -1.60 -8.37
CA SER A 171 -7.07 -1.71 -8.40
C SER A 171 -7.57 -3.14 -8.35
N GLY A 172 -8.84 -3.32 -7.98
CA GLY A 172 -9.48 -4.63 -7.75
C GLY A 172 -9.86 -5.43 -9.00
N TRP A 173 -9.36 -5.08 -10.18
CA TRP A 173 -9.74 -5.73 -11.44
C TRP A 173 -9.04 -7.07 -11.61
N VAL A 174 -9.75 -8.17 -11.36
CA VAL A 174 -9.23 -9.55 -11.46
C VAL A 174 -9.71 -10.32 -12.70
N LYS A 175 -10.46 -9.68 -13.60
CA LYS A 175 -10.89 -10.27 -14.87
C LYS A 175 -10.45 -9.40 -16.05
N GLY A 176 -9.58 -9.96 -16.89
CA GLY A 176 -9.38 -9.48 -18.25
C GLY A 176 -10.57 -9.90 -19.10
N GLU A 177 -11.09 -9.00 -19.92
CA GLU A 177 -12.00 -9.38 -21.00
C GLU A 177 -11.12 -9.67 -22.23
N THR A 178 -11.10 -10.93 -22.63
CA THR A 178 -10.62 -11.39 -23.95
C THR A 178 -11.50 -10.87 -25.06
#